data_AF-A0A9Q0ZNG4-F1
#
_entry.id   AF-A0A9Q0ZNG4-F1
#
_cell.length_a   1.000
_cell.length_b   1.000
_cell.length_c   1.000
_cell.angle_alpha   90.00
_cell.angle_beta   90.00
_cell.angle_gamma   90.00
#
_symmetry.space_group_name_H-M   'P 1'
#
loop_
_entity.id
_entity.type
_entity.pdbx_description
1 polymer ?
#
loop_
_entity_poly.entity_id
_entity_poly.type
_entity_poly.pdbx_seq_one_letter_code
_entity_poly.pdbx_strand_id
1 'polypeptide(L)'
;MTPASASFDLESFDLLLQDLAKEGLIKKGDKALIVCSGVGAVVDSSRFLNDNDIDFVSESDLEQESLFPNATFDFALTLRIEDARFVDRVVKVGGILVTQLSSDPSNAFQKLSNYRAVYLRRYDSTIVALRKTSLVSQLVISSAKRRPLQLALDAKKTALLGLEDVLLEPPRKALAKSRMYLKRFKYLPNLLGDSLEDYSRRVFIHAGLQEEKKGAMQWFNENYPTRNQDFEFHSINTSPEGDSKRVAASPADVSNWLMKNVREDEFVVMKADAEVAEEMMKRKTIGLVDELFLECNNQWKNGERKRSKRAYWECVALYGRLRDEGVAVHQWWD
;
A
#
# COMPACT_ATOMS: atom_id res chain seq x y z
N MET A 1 -2.27 -0.76 -43.64
CA MET A 1 -3.65 -0.81 -43.12
C MET A 1 -3.60 -0.38 -41.67
N THR A 2 -3.90 0.89 -41.42
CA THR A 2 -4.19 1.42 -40.08
C THR A 2 -5.40 0.67 -39.52
N PRO A 3 -5.40 0.22 -38.26
CA PRO A 3 -6.58 -0.39 -37.68
C PRO A 3 -7.68 0.68 -37.61
N ALA A 4 -8.84 0.36 -38.17
CA ALA A 4 -10.01 1.23 -38.14
C ALA A 4 -10.32 1.62 -36.69
N SER A 5 -10.27 2.92 -36.41
CA SER A 5 -10.75 3.49 -35.16
C SER A 5 -12.24 3.20 -35.05
N ALA A 6 -12.63 2.26 -34.18
CA ALA A 6 -14.03 2.07 -33.84
C ALA A 6 -14.55 3.36 -33.20
N SER A 7 -15.31 4.13 -33.97
CA SER A 7 -16.05 5.30 -33.52
C SER A 7 -17.25 4.83 -32.70
N PHE A 8 -17.38 5.31 -31.47
CA PHE A 8 -18.57 5.08 -30.66
C PHE A 8 -19.70 5.99 -31.20
N ASP A 9 -20.81 5.40 -31.64
CA ASP A 9 -21.93 6.12 -32.25
C ASP A 9 -22.79 6.87 -31.22
N LEU A 10 -23.40 8.00 -31.64
CA LEU A 10 -24.23 8.88 -30.79
C LEU A 10 -25.49 8.16 -30.27
N GLU A 11 -26.10 7.31 -31.09
CA GLU A 11 -27.26 6.50 -30.67
C GLU A 11 -26.88 5.51 -29.56
N SER A 12 -25.71 4.87 -29.67
CA SER A 12 -25.17 3.98 -28.64
C SER A 12 -24.80 4.71 -27.34
N PHE A 13 -24.48 6.00 -27.42
CA PHE A 13 -24.18 6.83 -26.26
C PHE A 13 -25.41 7.22 -25.45
N ASP A 14 -26.46 7.73 -26.09
CA ASP A 14 -27.69 8.08 -25.39
C ASP A 14 -28.38 6.84 -24.80
N LEU A 15 -28.35 5.70 -25.50
CA LEU A 15 -28.85 4.42 -24.97
C LEU A 15 -28.08 3.97 -23.73
N LEU A 16 -26.75 4.10 -23.73
CA LEU A 16 -25.93 3.79 -22.56
C LEU A 16 -26.30 4.66 -21.36
N LEU A 17 -26.42 5.98 -21.55
CA LEU A 17 -26.78 6.90 -20.47
C LEU A 17 -28.18 6.59 -19.91
N GLN A 18 -29.16 6.32 -20.78
CA GLN A 18 -30.50 5.91 -20.36
C GLN A 18 -30.49 4.63 -19.54
N ASP A 19 -29.72 3.63 -19.95
CA ASP A 19 -29.66 2.36 -19.23
C ASP A 19 -28.95 2.52 -17.88
N LEU A 20 -27.88 3.32 -17.81
CA LEU A 20 -27.24 3.66 -16.54
C LEU A 20 -28.19 4.43 -15.60
N ALA A 21 -29.05 5.29 -16.14
CA ALA A 21 -30.03 6.04 -15.38
C ALA A 21 -31.15 5.14 -14.83
N LYS A 22 -31.63 4.17 -15.62
CA LYS A 22 -32.59 3.15 -15.17
C LYS A 22 -32.04 2.32 -14.01
N GLU A 23 -30.75 2.02 -14.03
CA GLU A 23 -30.03 1.34 -12.94
C GLU A 23 -29.69 2.26 -11.76
N GLY A 24 -30.04 3.55 -11.84
CA GLY A 24 -29.81 4.55 -10.79
C GLY A 24 -28.34 4.91 -10.58
N LEU A 25 -27.50 4.70 -11.61
CA LEU A 25 -26.06 4.94 -11.58
C LEU A 25 -25.67 6.38 -11.97
N ILE A 26 -26.52 7.03 -12.75
CA ILE A 26 -26.45 8.46 -13.04
C ILE A 26 -27.79 9.11 -12.70
N LYS A 27 -27.75 10.30 -12.10
CA LYS A 27 -28.92 10.99 -11.58
C LYS A 27 -28.96 12.44 -12.08
N LYS A 28 -30.16 13.02 -12.00
CA LYS A 28 -30.38 14.44 -12.27
C LYS A 28 -29.51 15.30 -11.36
N GLY A 29 -28.77 16.25 -11.95
CA GLY A 29 -27.88 17.16 -11.23
C GLY A 29 -26.50 16.58 -10.84
N ASP A 30 -26.17 15.37 -11.29
CA ASP A 30 -24.82 14.82 -11.12
C ASP A 30 -23.81 15.68 -11.89
N LYS A 31 -22.60 15.82 -11.34
CA LYS A 31 -21.46 16.38 -12.09
C LYS A 31 -20.74 15.26 -12.84
N ALA A 32 -20.75 15.32 -14.16
CA ALA A 32 -20.19 14.32 -15.05
C ALA A 32 -18.85 14.77 -15.66
N LEU A 33 -17.91 13.85 -15.79
CA LEU A 33 -16.72 14.01 -16.62
C LEU A 33 -16.84 13.07 -17.82
N ILE A 34 -16.77 13.57 -19.04
CA ILE A 34 -16.95 12.76 -20.25
C ILE A 34 -15.72 12.91 -21.13
N VAL A 35 -14.92 11.83 -21.19
CA VAL A 35 -13.69 11.76 -21.98
C VAL A 35 -13.87 10.76 -23.10
N CYS A 36 -14.19 11.26 -24.30
CA CYS A 36 -14.50 10.47 -25.48
C CYS A 36 -13.79 11.02 -26.72
N SER A 37 -12.69 10.36 -27.11
CA SER A 37 -11.94 10.75 -28.29
C SER A 37 -12.77 10.55 -29.56
N GLY A 38 -12.88 11.60 -30.38
CA GLY A 38 -13.64 11.60 -31.64
C GLY A 38 -15.13 11.92 -31.53
N VAL A 39 -15.59 12.35 -30.35
CA VAL A 39 -17.03 12.49 -30.00
C VAL A 39 -17.36 13.90 -29.48
N GLY A 40 -16.46 14.89 -29.63
CA GLY A 40 -16.65 16.25 -29.11
C GLY A 40 -17.99 16.91 -29.50
N ALA A 41 -18.44 16.74 -30.75
CA ALA A 41 -19.72 17.28 -31.22
C ALA A 41 -20.97 16.48 -30.75
N VAL A 42 -20.77 15.25 -30.30
CA VAL A 42 -21.84 14.31 -29.90
C VAL A 42 -22.27 14.53 -28.45
N VAL A 43 -21.32 14.89 -27.57
CA VAL A 43 -21.63 15.18 -26.15
C VAL A 43 -22.50 16.44 -26.03
N ASP A 44 -22.16 17.51 -26.76
CA ASP A 44 -22.93 18.76 -26.79
C ASP A 44 -24.35 18.59 -27.35
N SER A 45 -24.54 17.56 -28.18
CA SER A 45 -25.83 17.26 -28.83
C SER A 45 -26.67 16.22 -28.09
N SER A 46 -26.19 15.67 -26.96
CA SER A 46 -26.94 14.66 -26.20
C SER A 46 -28.19 15.28 -25.56
N ARG A 47 -29.36 14.74 -25.92
CA ARG A 47 -30.63 15.17 -25.30
C ARG A 47 -30.71 14.73 -23.86
N PHE A 48 -30.13 13.57 -23.53
CA PHE A 48 -30.17 13.03 -22.18
C PHE A 48 -29.47 13.94 -21.16
N LEU A 49 -28.26 14.43 -21.48
CA LEU A 49 -27.50 15.30 -20.58
C LEU A 49 -28.23 16.63 -20.32
N ASN A 50 -28.76 17.23 -21.39
CA ASN A 50 -29.53 18.47 -21.33
C ASN A 50 -30.85 18.32 -20.55
N ASP A 51 -31.62 17.27 -20.82
CA ASP A 51 -32.92 17.04 -20.17
C ASP A 51 -32.77 16.70 -18.66
N ASN A 52 -31.63 16.14 -18.27
CA ASN A 52 -31.34 15.75 -16.88
C ASN A 52 -30.44 16.76 -16.13
N ASP A 53 -30.19 17.94 -16.68
CA ASP A 53 -29.44 19.02 -16.02
C ASP A 53 -28.08 18.52 -15.46
N ILE A 54 -27.38 17.72 -16.27
CA ILE A 54 -26.09 17.12 -15.91
C ILE A 54 -24.97 18.09 -16.33
N ASP A 55 -24.25 18.61 -15.35
CA ASP A 55 -23.07 19.47 -15.56
C ASP A 55 -21.91 18.60 -16.04
N PHE A 56 -21.46 18.78 -17.29
CA PHE A 56 -20.42 17.94 -17.88
C PHE A 56 -19.19 18.73 -18.35
N VAL A 57 -18.03 18.07 -18.30
CA VAL A 57 -16.76 18.57 -18.84
C VAL A 57 -16.28 17.60 -19.92
N SER A 58 -15.91 18.14 -21.10
CA SER A 58 -15.46 17.37 -22.27
C SER A 58 -13.93 17.23 -22.32
N GLU A 59 -13.43 16.27 -23.09
CA GLU A 59 -12.00 16.07 -23.35
C GLU A 59 -11.31 17.32 -23.94
N SER A 60 -12.04 18.12 -24.72
CA SER A 60 -11.55 19.39 -25.28
C SER A 60 -11.24 20.43 -24.22
N ASP A 61 -11.87 20.34 -23.05
CA ASP A 61 -11.67 21.24 -21.92
C ASP A 61 -10.55 20.74 -20.97
N LEU A 62 -9.93 19.58 -21.28
CA LEU A 62 -8.91 18.93 -20.46
C LEU A 62 -7.48 19.44 -20.70
N GLU A 63 -7.23 20.42 -21.58
CA GLU A 63 -5.89 21.03 -21.73
C GLU A 63 -5.35 21.70 -20.44
N GLN A 64 -6.16 21.70 -19.36
CA GLN A 64 -5.81 22.16 -18.02
C GLN A 64 -6.00 21.05 -16.95
N GLU A 65 -5.43 19.86 -17.16
CA GLU A 65 -5.45 18.72 -16.22
C GLU A 65 -5.07 19.07 -14.75
N SER A 66 -4.37 20.17 -14.52
CA SER A 66 -3.93 20.66 -13.21
C SER A 66 -4.98 21.45 -12.42
N LEU A 67 -6.12 21.81 -13.02
CA LEU A 67 -7.10 22.72 -12.40
C LEU A 67 -8.29 22.04 -11.73
N PHE A 68 -8.57 20.76 -12.01
CA PHE A 68 -9.70 20.08 -11.39
C PHE A 68 -9.38 19.70 -9.93
N PRO A 69 -10.15 20.19 -8.94
CA PRO A 69 -10.00 19.78 -7.55
C PRO A 69 -10.24 18.27 -7.39
N ASN A 70 -9.66 17.68 -6.34
CA ASN A 70 -9.90 16.28 -6.01
C ASN A 70 -11.39 16.05 -5.68
N ALA A 71 -11.92 14.88 -6.06
CA ALA A 71 -13.30 14.48 -5.76
C ALA A 71 -14.37 15.49 -6.24
N THR A 72 -14.26 15.91 -7.50
CA THR A 72 -15.16 16.90 -8.14
C THR A 72 -16.39 16.24 -8.78
N PHE A 73 -16.23 15.08 -9.42
CA PHE A 73 -17.27 14.47 -10.25
C PHE A 73 -17.97 13.31 -9.54
N ASP A 74 -19.28 13.25 -9.71
CA ASP A 74 -20.15 12.15 -9.25
C ASP A 74 -20.16 11.00 -10.25
N PHE A 75 -19.96 11.32 -11.54
CA PHE A 75 -19.94 10.39 -12.64
C PHE A 75 -18.76 10.68 -13.57
N ALA A 76 -18.09 9.66 -14.08
CA ALA A 76 -17.07 9.79 -15.11
C ALA A 76 -17.25 8.70 -16.17
N LEU A 77 -17.21 9.07 -17.44
CA LEU A 77 -17.25 8.14 -18.56
C LEU A 77 -15.99 8.32 -19.41
N THR A 78 -15.19 7.26 -19.47
CA THR A 78 -13.92 7.24 -20.19
C THR A 78 -13.83 5.96 -21.02
N LEU A 79 -14.03 6.05 -22.34
CA LEU A 79 -14.02 4.85 -23.19
C LEU A 79 -12.60 4.32 -23.44
N ARG A 80 -11.58 5.12 -23.15
CA ARG A 80 -10.17 4.71 -23.08
C ARG A 80 -9.53 5.32 -21.84
N ILE A 81 -9.06 4.49 -20.92
CA ILE A 81 -8.33 4.95 -19.74
C ILE A 81 -6.84 5.05 -20.11
N GLU A 82 -6.39 6.24 -20.48
CA GLU A 82 -4.95 6.52 -20.67
C GLU A 82 -4.29 6.93 -19.34
N ASP A 83 -4.96 7.77 -18.53
CA ASP A 83 -4.51 8.13 -17.18
C ASP A 83 -5.51 7.74 -16.07
N ALA A 84 -5.39 6.50 -15.59
CA ALA A 84 -6.16 6.00 -14.46
C ALA A 84 -5.98 6.82 -13.16
N ARG A 85 -4.85 7.53 -13.00
CA ARG A 85 -4.57 8.33 -11.78
C ARG A 85 -5.38 9.63 -11.79
N PHE A 86 -5.52 10.26 -12.96
CA PHE A 86 -6.37 11.43 -13.11
C PHE A 86 -7.82 11.10 -12.79
N VAL A 87 -8.35 10.05 -13.42
CA VAL A 87 -9.75 9.61 -13.23
C VAL A 87 -10.01 9.24 -11.77
N ASP A 88 -9.09 8.49 -11.14
CA ASP A 88 -9.23 8.19 -9.72
C ASP A 88 -9.23 9.48 -8.88
N ARG A 89 -8.33 10.43 -9.11
CA ARG A 89 -8.26 11.68 -8.33
C ARG A 89 -9.55 12.49 -8.38
N VAL A 90 -10.19 12.58 -9.54
CA VAL A 90 -11.30 13.53 -9.78
C VAL A 90 -12.68 12.95 -9.46
N VAL A 91 -12.85 11.62 -9.43
CA VAL A 91 -14.14 10.97 -9.08
C VAL A 91 -14.30 10.86 -7.56
N LYS A 92 -15.49 11.23 -7.06
CA LYS A 92 -15.86 11.14 -5.63
C LYS A 92 -16.00 9.70 -5.16
N VAL A 93 -15.78 9.48 -3.86
CA VAL A 93 -16.14 8.20 -3.22
C VAL A 93 -17.65 8.00 -3.33
N GLY A 94 -18.08 6.82 -3.77
CA GLY A 94 -19.47 6.52 -4.11
C GLY A 94 -19.84 6.88 -5.55
N GLY A 95 -19.03 7.68 -6.24
CA GLY A 95 -19.19 8.04 -7.64
C GLY A 95 -18.95 6.87 -8.60
N ILE A 96 -19.41 7.02 -9.83
CA ILE A 96 -19.42 5.97 -10.85
C ILE A 96 -18.42 6.29 -11.95
N LEU A 97 -17.55 5.34 -12.26
CA LEU A 97 -16.66 5.34 -13.42
C LEU A 97 -17.17 4.32 -14.45
N VAL A 98 -17.45 4.77 -15.66
CA VAL A 98 -17.84 3.93 -16.79
C VAL A 98 -16.67 3.84 -17.76
N THR A 99 -16.27 2.61 -18.09
CA THR A 99 -15.19 2.35 -19.04
C THR A 99 -15.47 1.14 -19.92
N GLN A 100 -14.79 1.08 -21.06
CA GLN A 100 -14.76 -0.10 -21.91
C GLN A 100 -13.79 -1.15 -21.33
N LEU A 101 -14.22 -2.42 -21.32
CA LEU A 101 -13.39 -3.56 -20.96
C LEU A 101 -12.51 -3.94 -22.16
N SER A 102 -11.18 -3.82 -22.02
CA SER A 102 -10.22 -4.21 -23.06
C SER A 102 -9.93 -5.71 -23.02
N SER A 103 -9.34 -6.24 -24.10
CA SER A 103 -8.90 -7.64 -24.22
C SER A 103 -7.72 -8.01 -23.31
N ASP A 104 -7.03 -7.03 -22.71
CA ASP A 104 -5.99 -7.26 -21.69
C ASP A 104 -6.38 -6.54 -20.38
N PRO A 105 -7.26 -7.14 -19.57
CA PRO A 105 -7.80 -6.54 -18.35
C PRO A 105 -6.76 -6.39 -17.23
N SER A 106 -5.55 -6.91 -17.43
CA SER A 106 -4.52 -7.01 -16.40
C SER A 106 -3.98 -5.63 -15.98
N ASN A 107 -3.87 -4.66 -16.90
CA ASN A 107 -3.16 -3.40 -16.63
C ASN A 107 -4.04 -2.26 -16.11
N ALA A 108 -5.32 -2.18 -16.50
CA ALA A 108 -6.22 -1.09 -16.12
C ALA A 108 -6.86 -1.33 -14.74
N PHE A 109 -7.27 -2.56 -14.44
CA PHE A 109 -7.95 -2.90 -13.19
C PHE A 109 -6.99 -3.13 -12.02
N GLN A 110 -5.73 -3.48 -12.27
CA GLN A 110 -4.70 -3.48 -11.23
C GLN A 110 -4.47 -2.08 -10.62
N LYS A 111 -4.69 -1.01 -11.40
CA LYS A 111 -4.55 0.38 -10.94
C LYS A 111 -5.77 0.95 -10.21
N LEU A 112 -6.93 0.29 -10.28
CA LEU A 112 -8.21 0.76 -9.72
C LEU A 112 -8.74 -0.18 -8.62
N SER A 113 -7.87 -0.54 -7.65
CA SER A 113 -8.18 -1.49 -6.57
C SER A 113 -9.27 -1.02 -5.60
N ASN A 114 -9.61 0.27 -5.63
CA ASN A 114 -10.66 0.94 -4.85
C ASN A 114 -11.99 1.06 -5.59
N TYR A 115 -12.20 0.28 -6.65
CA TYR A 115 -13.44 0.26 -7.40
C TYR A 115 -14.08 -1.11 -7.34
N ARG A 116 -15.42 -1.14 -7.29
CA ARG A 116 -16.21 -2.37 -7.43
C ARG A 116 -17.10 -2.30 -8.66
N ALA A 117 -17.17 -3.36 -9.44
CA ALA A 117 -18.12 -3.44 -10.53
C ALA A 117 -19.56 -3.39 -9.98
N VAL A 118 -20.38 -2.52 -10.55
CA VAL A 118 -21.80 -2.37 -10.22
C VAL A 118 -22.70 -2.56 -11.44
N TYR A 119 -22.13 -2.54 -12.64
CA TYR A 119 -22.85 -2.77 -13.88
C TYR A 119 -21.90 -3.35 -14.92
N LEU A 120 -22.40 -4.27 -15.73
CA LEU A 120 -21.68 -4.85 -16.84
C LEU A 120 -22.68 -5.16 -17.95
N ARG A 121 -22.47 -4.59 -19.15
CA ARG A 121 -23.31 -4.88 -20.30
C ARG A 121 -22.51 -4.87 -21.58
N ARG A 122 -22.88 -5.75 -22.50
CA ARG A 122 -22.29 -5.83 -23.84
C ARG A 122 -23.15 -5.06 -24.84
N TYR A 123 -22.53 -4.10 -25.50
CA TYR A 123 -23.01 -3.45 -26.71
C TYR A 123 -22.11 -3.93 -27.87
N ASP A 124 -21.66 -3.04 -28.75
CA ASP A 124 -20.56 -3.34 -29.68
C ASP A 124 -19.25 -3.61 -28.94
N SER A 125 -19.13 -3.07 -27.72
CA SER A 125 -18.05 -3.33 -26.79
C SER A 125 -18.61 -3.64 -25.40
N THR A 126 -17.84 -4.36 -24.58
CA THR A 126 -18.23 -4.65 -23.20
C THR A 126 -17.97 -3.41 -22.34
N ILE A 127 -19.04 -2.83 -21.81
CA ILE A 127 -18.99 -1.66 -20.93
C ILE A 127 -19.15 -2.13 -19.49
N VAL A 128 -18.30 -1.59 -18.61
CA VAL A 128 -18.35 -1.82 -17.16
C VAL A 128 -18.53 -0.49 -16.45
N ALA A 129 -19.46 -0.44 -15.50
CA ALA A 129 -19.53 0.66 -14.53
C ALA A 129 -18.98 0.19 -13.18
N LEU A 130 -18.13 1.02 -12.62
CA LEU A 130 -17.36 0.79 -11.43
C LEU A 130 -17.74 1.85 -10.41
N ARG A 131 -18.14 1.44 -9.21
CA ARG A 131 -18.36 2.37 -8.10
C ARG A 131 -17.09 2.53 -7.30
N LYS A 132 -16.65 3.77 -7.10
CA LYS A 132 -15.54 4.07 -6.21
C LYS A 132 -15.93 3.76 -4.78
N THR A 133 -15.21 2.86 -4.13
CA THR A 133 -15.51 2.40 -2.75
C THR A 133 -14.72 3.19 -1.71
N SER A 134 -13.54 3.68 -2.07
CA SER A 134 -12.69 4.50 -1.21
C SER A 134 -11.83 5.45 -2.04
N LEU A 135 -11.29 6.49 -1.41
CA LEU A 135 -10.22 7.27 -2.02
C LEU A 135 -8.98 6.36 -2.09
N VAL A 136 -8.31 6.24 -3.26
CA VAL A 136 -6.92 5.79 -3.25
C VAL A 136 -6.14 6.97 -2.69
N SER A 137 -5.95 6.94 -1.38
CA SER A 137 -4.72 7.49 -0.85
C SER A 137 -3.59 6.83 -1.65
N GLN A 138 -2.65 7.62 -2.17
CA GLN A 138 -1.31 7.15 -2.57
C GLN A 138 -0.52 6.64 -1.34
N LEU A 139 -1.17 5.82 -0.54
CA LEU A 139 -0.72 5.01 0.56
C LEU A 139 -1.63 3.79 0.52
N VAL A 140 -1.25 2.79 -0.28
CA VAL A 140 -1.29 1.43 0.26
C VAL A 140 -0.09 1.36 1.21
N ILE A 141 -0.29 1.95 2.37
CA ILE A 141 0.33 1.55 3.62
C ILE A 141 -0.86 1.18 4.46
N SER A 142 -0.93 -0.12 4.77
CA SER A 142 -1.79 -0.78 5.72
C SER A 142 -2.39 0.10 6.84
N SER A 143 -3.61 -0.26 7.24
CA SER A 143 -4.24 -0.01 8.55
C SER A 143 -3.78 1.23 9.33
N ALA A 144 -4.60 2.28 9.36
CA ALA A 144 -4.98 2.94 10.61
C ALA A 144 -5.80 4.20 10.35
N LYS A 145 -6.80 4.43 11.20
CA LYS A 145 -7.26 5.77 11.51
C LYS A 145 -6.13 6.47 12.27
N ARG A 146 -5.16 7.04 11.55
CA ARG A 146 -4.25 8.05 12.12
C ARG A 146 -4.78 9.45 11.80
N ARG A 147 -5.35 10.10 12.81
CA ARG A 147 -5.11 11.52 13.07
C ARG A 147 -4.75 11.60 14.55
N PRO A 148 -3.68 12.31 14.94
CA PRO A 148 -3.11 13.52 14.32
C PRO A 148 -1.61 13.35 13.97
N LEU A 149 -0.91 14.05 13.07
CA LEU A 149 -1.17 15.03 12.02
C LEU A 149 -0.75 14.40 10.68
N GLN A 150 -1.29 14.89 9.57
CA GLN A 150 -0.70 14.70 8.23
C GLN A 150 0.83 14.98 8.23
N LEU A 151 1.30 15.89 9.08
CA LEU A 151 2.72 16.19 9.33
C LEU A 151 3.53 14.97 9.80
N ALA A 152 3.01 14.15 10.72
CA ALA A 152 3.73 12.97 11.20
C ALA A 152 3.81 11.87 10.12
N LEU A 153 2.80 11.78 9.26
CA LEU A 153 2.79 10.87 8.12
C LEU A 153 3.76 11.32 7.02
N ASP A 154 3.76 12.61 6.67
CA ASP A 154 4.66 13.17 5.68
C ASP A 154 6.11 13.20 6.18
N ALA A 155 6.33 13.47 7.47
CA ALA A 155 7.62 13.30 8.14
C ALA A 155 8.07 11.85 8.14
N LYS A 156 7.18 10.88 8.43
CA LYS A 156 7.50 9.45 8.34
C LYS A 156 7.86 9.05 6.91
N LYS A 157 7.10 9.46 5.89
CA LYS A 157 7.44 9.20 4.49
C LYS A 157 8.81 9.78 4.10
N THR A 158 9.09 11.01 4.54
CA THR A 158 10.37 11.67 4.31
C THR A 158 11.51 10.95 5.03
N ALA A 159 11.28 10.48 6.26
CA ALA A 159 12.22 9.68 7.03
C ALA A 159 12.49 8.33 6.34
N LEU A 160 11.47 7.67 5.77
CA LEU A 160 11.65 6.43 5.03
C LEU A 160 12.56 6.61 3.79
N LEU A 161 12.46 7.74 3.09
CA LEU A 161 13.39 8.10 2.01
C LEU A 161 14.82 8.36 2.52
N GLY A 162 14.93 8.79 3.77
CA GLY A 162 16.20 9.06 4.44
C GLY A 162 16.94 7.82 4.93
N LEU A 163 16.32 6.63 4.93
CA LEU A 163 16.92 5.36 5.40
C LEU A 163 18.17 4.96 4.60
N GLU A 164 18.91 3.97 5.10
CA GLU A 164 20.01 3.40 4.33
C GLU A 164 19.52 2.58 3.12
N ASP A 165 20.34 2.53 2.07
CA ASP A 165 20.04 1.70 0.90
C ASP A 165 20.14 0.21 1.21
N VAL A 166 19.26 -0.58 0.59
CA VAL A 166 19.33 -2.04 0.64
C VAL A 166 20.61 -2.52 -0.03
N LEU A 167 21.31 -3.46 0.60
CA LEU A 167 22.44 -4.11 -0.03
C LEU A 167 21.94 -5.11 -1.07
N LEU A 168 22.36 -4.92 -2.32
CA LEU A 168 22.06 -5.84 -3.41
C LEU A 168 22.91 -7.12 -3.36
N GLU A 169 23.94 -7.14 -2.51
CA GLU A 169 24.76 -8.31 -2.25
C GLU A 169 24.96 -8.53 -0.73
N PRO A 170 25.05 -9.79 -0.26
CA PRO A 170 25.36 -10.06 1.13
C PRO A 170 26.74 -9.52 1.52
N PRO A 171 26.88 -8.82 2.66
CA PRO A 171 28.18 -8.38 3.14
C PRO A 171 29.07 -9.58 3.46
N ARG A 172 30.39 -9.43 3.22
CA ARG A 172 31.37 -10.44 3.66
C ARG A 172 31.27 -10.60 5.18
N LYS A 173 31.34 -11.85 5.68
CA LYS A 173 31.12 -12.18 7.11
C LYS A 173 31.91 -11.31 8.09
N ALA A 174 33.14 -10.91 7.74
CA ALA A 174 33.97 -10.03 8.58
C ALA A 174 33.41 -8.60 8.70
N LEU A 175 32.74 -8.10 7.66
CA LEU A 175 32.12 -6.77 7.64
C LEU A 175 30.77 -6.76 8.36
N ALA A 176 29.99 -7.84 8.24
CA ALA A 176 28.70 -8.01 8.91
C ALA A 176 28.82 -7.90 10.44
N LYS A 177 29.88 -8.45 11.02
CA LYS A 177 30.17 -8.39 12.46
C LYS A 177 30.84 -7.10 12.92
N SER A 178 31.15 -6.19 12.01
CA SER A 178 31.86 -4.97 12.36
C SER A 178 30.91 -3.95 13.01
N ARG A 179 31.36 -3.27 14.07
CA ARG A 179 30.65 -2.10 14.65
C ARG A 179 30.39 -0.99 13.61
N MET A 180 31.15 -0.97 12.52
CA MET A 180 30.92 -0.05 11.40
C MET A 180 29.62 -0.34 10.66
N TYR A 181 29.18 -1.60 10.60
CA TYR A 181 27.93 -1.98 9.97
C TYR A 181 26.72 -1.53 10.79
N LEU A 182 26.74 -1.75 12.11
CA LEU A 182 25.66 -1.31 13.01
C LEU A 182 25.49 0.21 13.04
N LYS A 183 26.58 0.96 12.90
CA LYS A 183 26.55 2.44 12.77
C LYS A 183 25.91 2.95 11.49
N ARG A 184 25.58 2.06 10.53
CA ARG A 184 24.96 2.43 9.26
C ARG A 184 23.44 2.54 9.35
N PHE A 185 22.81 1.89 10.34
CA PHE A 185 21.37 1.98 10.51
C PHE A 185 20.96 3.42 10.81
N LYS A 186 20.10 3.96 9.95
CA LYS A 186 19.51 5.26 10.16
C LYS A 186 18.19 5.06 10.88
N TYR A 187 18.27 4.97 12.21
CA TYR A 187 17.11 4.67 13.05
C TYR A 187 16.00 5.70 12.90
N LEU A 188 14.76 5.23 12.92
CA LEU A 188 13.59 6.09 12.74
C LEU A 188 13.51 7.25 13.76
N PRO A 189 13.80 7.06 15.07
CA PRO A 189 13.84 8.16 16.04
C PRO A 189 14.85 9.26 15.71
N ASN A 190 15.93 8.93 14.97
CA ASN A 190 16.93 9.93 14.58
C ASN A 190 16.50 10.72 13.33
N LEU A 191 15.71 10.10 12.45
CA LEU A 191 15.26 10.69 11.20
C LEU A 191 14.05 11.59 11.38
N LEU A 192 13.14 11.23 12.27
CA LEU A 192 11.96 12.03 12.57
C LEU A 192 12.32 13.32 13.31
N GLY A 193 13.36 13.30 14.16
CA GLY A 193 13.73 14.46 14.98
C GLY A 193 12.70 14.86 16.03
N ASP A 194 11.50 14.27 16.00
CA ASP A 194 10.42 14.43 16.96
C ASP A 194 10.68 13.64 18.25
N SER A 195 10.14 14.15 19.36
CA SER A 195 10.09 13.37 20.58
C SER A 195 9.08 12.25 20.39
N LEU A 196 9.48 11.02 20.70
CA LEU A 196 8.57 9.85 20.71
C LEU A 196 7.45 9.99 21.77
N GLU A 197 7.41 11.10 22.53
CA GLU A 197 6.43 11.48 23.56
C GLU A 197 4.97 11.38 23.12
N ASP A 198 4.67 11.61 21.85
CA ASP A 198 3.30 11.51 21.33
C ASP A 198 2.76 10.07 21.29
N TYR A 199 3.64 9.06 21.37
CA TYR A 199 3.24 7.66 21.42
C TYR A 199 2.88 7.25 22.85
N SER A 200 1.69 6.65 23.00
CA SER A 200 1.16 6.22 24.29
C SER A 200 2.00 5.12 24.94
N ARG A 201 2.68 4.31 24.13
CA ARG A 201 3.61 3.25 24.57
C ARG A 201 4.67 3.01 23.51
N ARG A 202 5.88 2.61 23.94
CA ARG A 202 6.94 2.14 23.03
C ARG A 202 7.33 0.73 23.39
N VAL A 203 7.43 -0.12 22.37
CA VAL A 203 7.59 -1.55 22.54
C VAL A 203 8.70 -2.05 21.63
N PHE A 204 9.61 -2.84 22.20
CA PHE A 204 10.53 -3.67 21.46
C PHE A 204 10.07 -5.14 21.49
N ILE A 205 9.94 -5.74 20.31
CA ILE A 205 9.48 -7.12 20.14
C ILE A 205 10.57 -7.97 19.50
N HIS A 206 11.01 -9.02 20.20
CA HIS A 206 11.83 -10.09 19.63
C HIS A 206 10.95 -11.26 19.20
N ALA A 207 10.82 -11.45 17.89
CA ALA A 207 10.14 -12.59 17.27
C ALA A 207 11.17 -13.55 16.65
N GLY A 208 11.81 -14.32 17.52
CA GLY A 208 12.85 -15.29 17.17
C GLY A 208 13.10 -16.25 18.32
N LEU A 209 14.15 -17.06 18.22
CA LEU A 209 14.43 -18.10 19.21
C LEU A 209 14.59 -17.53 20.62
N GLN A 210 14.06 -18.23 21.62
CA GLN A 210 14.15 -17.84 23.03
C GLN A 210 15.61 -17.72 23.52
N GLU A 211 16.52 -18.51 22.93
CA GLU A 211 17.96 -18.46 23.25
C GLU A 211 18.60 -17.14 22.81
N GLU A 212 18.08 -16.52 21.75
CA GLU A 212 18.55 -15.23 21.22
C GLU A 212 17.97 -14.03 21.97
N LYS A 213 16.94 -14.22 22.80
CA LYS A 213 16.27 -13.15 23.57
C LYS A 213 17.26 -12.25 24.29
N LYS A 214 18.24 -12.86 24.98
CA LYS A 214 19.27 -12.10 25.72
C LYS A 214 20.15 -11.27 24.80
N GLY A 215 20.54 -11.84 23.66
CA GLY A 215 21.37 -11.14 22.66
C GLY A 215 20.62 -9.97 22.03
N ALA A 216 19.36 -10.17 21.64
CA ALA A 216 18.50 -9.11 21.09
C ALA A 216 18.29 -7.97 22.10
N MET A 217 18.03 -8.30 23.36
CA MET A 217 17.87 -7.31 24.44
C MET A 217 19.15 -6.53 24.69
N GLN A 218 20.30 -7.21 24.78
CA GLN A 218 21.58 -6.57 24.98
C GLN A 218 21.91 -5.62 23.81
N TRP A 219 21.72 -6.08 22.58
CA TRP A 219 21.94 -5.25 21.42
C TRP A 219 21.04 -4.01 21.41
N PHE A 220 19.74 -4.16 21.72
CA PHE A 220 18.79 -3.05 21.73
C PHE A 220 19.23 -1.98 22.72
N ASN A 221 19.59 -2.37 23.93
CA ASN A 221 20.05 -1.44 24.97
C ASN A 221 21.38 -0.74 24.62
N GLU A 222 22.28 -1.43 23.91
CA GLU A 222 23.59 -0.88 23.55
C GLU A 222 23.57 -0.02 22.28
N ASN A 223 22.62 -0.24 21.36
CA ASN A 223 22.70 0.33 20.01
C ASN A 223 21.46 1.13 19.58
N TYR A 224 20.28 0.85 20.12
CA TYR A 224 19.06 1.53 19.69
C TYR A 224 18.91 2.90 20.37
N PRO A 225 18.68 4.00 19.62
CA PRO A 225 18.59 5.33 20.18
C PRO A 225 17.21 5.56 20.82
N THR A 226 17.06 5.18 22.09
CA THR A 226 15.80 5.35 22.85
C THR A 226 15.48 6.80 23.18
N ARG A 227 16.44 7.72 23.06
CA ARG A 227 16.28 9.16 23.35
C ARG A 227 15.79 9.45 24.79
N ASN A 228 16.30 8.68 25.77
CA ASN A 228 15.91 8.73 27.19
C ASN A 228 14.45 8.35 27.46
N GLN A 229 13.88 7.51 26.60
CA GLN A 229 12.51 7.06 26.74
C GLN A 229 12.45 5.58 27.12
N ASP A 230 11.40 5.21 27.83
CA ASP A 230 11.19 3.84 28.28
C ASP A 230 10.59 2.97 27.17
N PHE A 231 11.12 1.75 27.05
CA PHE A 231 10.65 0.74 26.11
C PHE A 231 10.26 -0.53 26.87
N GLU A 232 9.07 -1.05 26.57
CA GLU A 232 8.64 -2.37 27.03
C GLU A 232 9.25 -3.45 26.15
N PHE A 233 9.81 -4.49 26.77
CA PHE A 233 10.41 -5.60 26.03
C PHE A 233 9.49 -6.83 26.03
N HIS A 234 9.13 -7.31 24.85
CA HIS A 234 8.42 -8.58 24.68
C HIS A 234 9.21 -9.56 23.80
N SER A 235 9.15 -10.83 24.17
CA SER A 235 9.67 -11.93 23.35
C SER A 235 8.52 -12.88 23.07
N ILE A 236 8.20 -13.09 21.79
CA ILE A 236 7.09 -13.95 21.40
C ILE A 236 7.67 -15.34 21.11
N ASN A 237 7.40 -16.28 22.00
CA ASN A 237 7.76 -17.69 21.87
C ASN A 237 6.57 -18.52 22.36
N THR A 238 5.77 -19.05 21.43
CA THR A 238 4.58 -19.83 21.79
C THR A 238 4.98 -21.25 22.21
N SER A 239 4.79 -21.57 23.48
CA SER A 239 4.53 -22.93 23.95
C SER A 239 3.47 -22.85 25.05
N PRO A 240 2.47 -23.74 25.08
CA PRO A 240 1.73 -23.98 26.31
C PRO A 240 2.72 -24.51 27.36
N GLU A 241 2.45 -24.24 28.63
CA GLU A 241 3.25 -24.69 29.75
C GLU A 241 3.62 -26.18 29.63
N GLY A 242 4.90 -26.49 29.79
CA GLY A 242 5.40 -27.86 29.86
C GLY A 242 6.17 -28.32 28.62
N ASP A 243 7.46 -28.58 28.84
CA ASP A 243 8.40 -29.35 28.03
C ASP A 243 9.17 -28.72 26.85
N SER A 244 10.47 -28.60 27.13
CA SER A 244 11.61 -28.73 26.21
C SER A 244 11.92 -27.60 25.21
N LYS A 245 13.08 -26.99 25.48
CA LYS A 245 13.90 -26.10 24.63
C LYS A 245 13.78 -26.41 23.13
N ARG A 246 13.63 -25.34 22.33
CA ARG A 246 13.66 -25.22 20.86
C ARG A 246 12.30 -25.15 20.14
N VAL A 247 11.45 -24.20 20.51
CA VAL A 247 10.30 -23.85 19.67
C VAL A 247 10.32 -22.35 19.43
N ALA A 248 10.58 -21.94 18.18
CA ALA A 248 10.30 -20.59 17.72
C ALA A 248 8.78 -20.43 17.62
N ALA A 249 8.25 -19.25 17.98
CA ALA A 249 6.83 -18.96 17.73
C ALA A 249 6.51 -19.16 16.25
N SER A 250 5.36 -19.77 15.94
CA SER A 250 4.95 -19.85 14.55
C SER A 250 4.70 -18.44 14.00
N PRO A 251 4.96 -18.17 12.71
CA PRO A 251 4.68 -16.87 12.10
C PRO A 251 3.25 -16.36 12.33
N ALA A 252 2.28 -17.28 12.38
CA ALA A 252 0.88 -16.97 12.63
C ALA A 252 0.64 -16.51 14.08
N ASP A 253 1.31 -17.13 15.06
CA ASP A 253 1.17 -16.75 16.46
C ASP A 253 1.70 -15.35 16.73
N VAL A 254 2.82 -14.97 16.08
CA VAL A 254 3.37 -13.61 16.17
C VAL A 254 2.36 -12.59 15.68
N SER A 255 1.75 -12.85 14.51
CA SER A 255 0.73 -11.97 13.94
C SER A 255 -0.51 -11.86 14.86
N ASN A 256 -0.96 -12.98 15.43
CA ASN A 256 -2.09 -13.01 16.36
C ASN A 256 -1.77 -12.26 17.67
N TRP A 257 -0.54 -12.39 18.16
CA TRP A 257 -0.09 -11.68 19.35
C TRP A 257 -0.08 -10.17 19.11
N LEU A 258 0.44 -9.70 17.97
CA LEU A 258 0.43 -8.28 17.61
C LEU A 258 -1.00 -7.71 17.59
N MET A 259 -1.93 -8.38 16.90
CA MET A 259 -3.33 -7.94 16.83
C MET A 259 -4.03 -7.84 18.20
N LYS A 260 -3.59 -8.63 19.18
CA LYS A 260 -4.19 -8.67 20.52
C LYS A 260 -3.53 -7.70 21.49
N ASN A 261 -2.23 -7.43 21.34
CA ASN A 261 -1.43 -6.75 22.36
C ASN A 261 -0.86 -5.40 21.91
N VAL A 262 -0.93 -5.04 20.63
CA VAL A 262 -0.39 -3.80 20.08
C VAL A 262 -1.51 -2.95 19.50
N ARG A 263 -1.49 -1.65 19.80
CA ARG A 263 -2.42 -0.66 19.24
C ARG A 263 -1.75 0.22 18.19
N GLU A 264 -2.57 0.83 17.34
CA GLU A 264 -2.09 1.67 16.22
C GLU A 264 -1.37 2.96 16.65
N ASP A 265 -1.59 3.41 17.90
CA ASP A 265 -1.00 4.60 18.52
C ASP A 265 0.28 4.32 19.35
N GLU A 266 0.82 3.11 19.25
CA GLU A 266 2.04 2.69 19.94
C GLU A 266 3.21 2.65 18.97
N PHE A 267 4.41 2.95 19.46
CA PHE A 267 5.63 2.88 18.67
C PHE A 267 6.26 1.50 18.79
N VAL A 268 6.31 0.76 17.68
CA VAL A 268 6.78 -0.63 17.70
C VAL A 268 8.05 -0.82 16.91
N VAL A 269 9.06 -1.31 17.62
CA VAL A 269 10.34 -1.76 17.06
C VAL A 269 10.37 -3.28 17.16
N MET A 270 10.74 -3.96 16.07
CA MET A 270 10.69 -5.42 16.03
C MET A 270 11.95 -6.02 15.41
N LYS A 271 12.47 -7.11 15.98
CA LYS A 271 13.39 -8.03 15.29
C LYS A 271 12.63 -9.29 14.91
N ALA A 272 12.65 -9.65 13.62
CA ALA A 272 11.95 -10.83 13.13
C ALA A 272 12.63 -11.46 11.91
N ASP A 273 12.41 -12.75 11.74
CA ASP A 273 12.82 -13.49 10.55
C ASP A 273 11.90 -13.21 9.35
N ALA A 274 12.43 -13.46 8.15
CA ALA A 274 11.70 -13.26 6.89
C ALA A 274 10.37 -14.03 6.77
N GLU A 275 10.28 -15.23 7.36
CA GLU A 275 9.04 -16.03 7.39
C GLU A 275 7.96 -15.36 8.24
N VAL A 276 8.35 -14.75 9.37
CA VAL A 276 7.45 -13.99 10.24
C VAL A 276 6.97 -12.74 9.53
N ALA A 277 7.88 -12.00 8.89
CA ALA A 277 7.54 -10.80 8.13
C ALA A 277 6.55 -11.08 6.98
N GLU A 278 6.72 -12.19 6.25
CA GLU A 278 5.79 -12.58 5.18
C GLU A 278 4.38 -12.93 5.69
N GLU A 279 4.28 -13.63 6.81
CA GLU A 279 2.98 -13.92 7.41
C GLU A 279 2.30 -12.64 7.92
N MET A 280 3.06 -11.70 8.50
CA MET A 280 2.54 -10.39 8.90
C MET A 280 2.05 -9.56 7.71
N MET A 281 2.75 -9.60 6.58
CA MET A 281 2.30 -8.98 5.31
C MET A 281 0.98 -9.61 4.85
N LYS A 282 0.91 -10.94 4.81
CA LYS A 282 -0.28 -11.68 4.38
C LYS A 282 -1.50 -11.38 5.27
N ARG A 283 -1.29 -11.24 6.58
CA ARG A 283 -2.35 -10.92 7.56
C ARG A 283 -2.60 -9.43 7.76
N LYS A 284 -1.84 -8.56 7.06
CA LYS A 284 -1.89 -7.10 7.19
C LYS A 284 -1.62 -6.61 8.62
N THR A 285 -0.84 -7.34 9.41
CA THR A 285 -0.43 -6.93 10.76
C THR A 285 0.88 -6.15 10.76
N ILE A 286 1.58 -6.13 9.63
CA ILE A 286 2.84 -5.41 9.46
C ILE A 286 2.70 -3.89 9.69
N GLY A 287 1.51 -3.32 9.45
CA GLY A 287 1.21 -1.91 9.71
C GLY A 287 1.23 -1.52 11.19
N LEU A 288 1.27 -2.50 12.10
CA LEU A 288 1.47 -2.28 13.54
C LEU A 288 2.95 -2.11 13.93
N VAL A 289 3.88 -2.28 12.98
CA VAL A 289 5.33 -2.18 13.21
C VAL A 289 5.84 -0.90 12.56
N ASP A 290 6.49 -0.03 13.33
CA ASP A 290 7.07 1.20 12.79
C ASP A 290 8.49 0.98 12.26
N GLU A 291 9.29 0.16 12.95
CA GLU A 291 10.68 -0.13 12.61
C GLU A 291 11.00 -1.63 12.76
N LEU A 292 11.56 -2.24 11.71
CA LEU A 292 11.78 -3.68 11.60
C LEU A 292 13.25 -4.01 11.28
N PHE A 293 13.90 -4.74 12.17
CA PHE A 293 15.17 -5.40 11.94
C PHE A 293 14.92 -6.79 11.35
N LEU A 294 15.00 -6.87 10.02
CA LEU A 294 14.67 -8.06 9.26
C LEU A 294 15.88 -8.98 9.14
N GLU A 295 15.78 -10.15 9.77
CA GLU A 295 16.73 -11.22 9.56
C GLU A 295 16.28 -12.09 8.38
N CYS A 296 17.10 -12.14 7.33
CA CYS A 296 16.82 -12.97 6.17
C CYS A 296 17.93 -13.99 5.93
N ASN A 297 17.69 -15.21 6.40
CA ASN A 297 18.56 -16.33 6.13
C ASN A 297 18.48 -16.73 4.65
N ASN A 298 19.61 -16.70 3.95
CA ASN A 298 19.72 -16.98 2.53
C ASN A 298 20.81 -18.03 2.28
N GLN A 299 20.86 -18.57 1.06
CA GLN A 299 21.79 -19.64 0.69
C GLN A 299 23.29 -19.30 0.90
N TRP A 300 23.65 -18.03 1.03
CA TRP A 300 25.03 -17.56 1.22
C TRP A 300 25.52 -17.72 2.68
N LYS A 301 24.61 -17.81 3.66
CA LYS A 301 24.95 -18.11 5.06
C LYS A 301 25.23 -19.62 5.25
N ASN A 302 26.14 -20.22 4.49
CA ASN A 302 26.52 -21.62 4.70
C ASN A 302 27.84 -21.74 5.47
N GLY A 303 27.69 -22.27 6.68
CA GLY A 303 28.73 -22.91 7.50
C GLY A 303 28.17 -24.16 8.17
N GLU A 304 26.88 -24.15 8.54
CA GLU A 304 26.24 -25.32 9.17
C GLU A 304 24.80 -25.52 8.68
N ARG A 305 24.59 -26.57 7.89
CA ARG A 305 23.45 -27.51 7.82
C ARG A 305 21.99 -27.05 8.09
N LYS A 306 21.62 -25.78 8.00
CA LYS A 306 20.21 -25.36 7.83
C LYS A 306 20.02 -24.83 6.42
N ARG A 307 19.43 -25.66 5.56
CA ARG A 307 19.04 -25.29 4.18
C ARG A 307 17.98 -24.19 4.23
N SER A 308 18.38 -22.93 4.36
CA SER A 308 17.58 -21.84 3.80
C SER A 308 17.50 -22.09 2.29
N LYS A 309 16.28 -22.30 1.76
CA LYS A 309 16.04 -22.40 0.31
C LYS A 309 16.04 -21.03 -0.37
N ARG A 310 16.02 -19.94 0.41
CA ARG A 310 15.75 -18.58 -0.07
C ARG A 310 16.97 -17.99 -0.78
N ALA A 311 16.76 -17.51 -1.99
CA ALA A 311 17.75 -16.74 -2.73
C ALA A 311 17.84 -15.32 -2.16
N TYR A 312 19.03 -14.70 -2.24
CA TYR A 312 19.22 -13.39 -1.63
C TYR A 312 18.33 -12.30 -2.24
N TRP A 313 18.07 -12.36 -3.54
CA TRP A 313 17.17 -11.42 -4.22
C TRP A 313 15.74 -11.49 -3.67
N GLU A 314 15.29 -12.63 -3.14
CA GLU A 314 13.97 -12.76 -2.49
C GLU A 314 13.94 -11.96 -1.17
N CYS A 315 15.06 -11.89 -0.46
CA CYS A 315 15.21 -11.02 0.72
C CYS A 315 15.15 -9.54 0.34
N VAL A 316 15.85 -9.15 -0.74
CA VAL A 316 15.84 -7.77 -1.25
C VAL A 316 14.43 -7.37 -1.71
N ALA A 317 13.72 -8.27 -2.39
CA ALA A 317 12.34 -8.04 -2.82
C ALA A 317 11.39 -7.93 -1.62
N LEU A 318 11.55 -8.77 -0.60
CA LEU A 318 10.76 -8.65 0.64
C LEU A 318 11.01 -7.32 1.34
N TYR A 319 12.27 -6.88 1.41
CA TYR A 319 12.65 -5.60 2.00
C TYR A 319 11.96 -4.40 1.31
N GLY A 320 11.95 -4.39 -0.03
CA GLY A 320 11.23 -3.37 -0.80
C GLY A 320 9.74 -3.35 -0.46
N ARG A 321 9.08 -4.52 -0.50
CA ARG A 321 7.64 -4.63 -0.18
C ARG A 321 7.30 -4.18 1.24
N LEU A 322 8.15 -4.46 2.22
CA LEU A 322 7.95 -4.02 3.61
C LEU A 322 8.09 -2.50 3.76
N ARG A 323 9.01 -1.87 3.00
CA ARG A 323 9.13 -0.41 2.94
C ARG A 323 7.96 0.25 2.22
N ASP A 324 7.43 -0.39 1.18
CA ASP A 324 6.22 0.07 0.48
C ASP A 324 5.01 0.09 1.43
N GLU A 325 4.96 -0.82 2.41
CA GLU A 325 4.01 -0.83 3.53
C GLU A 325 4.37 0.18 4.66
N GLY A 326 5.32 1.09 4.44
CA GLY A 326 5.56 2.21 5.36
C GLY A 326 6.33 1.85 6.62
N VAL A 327 6.98 0.69 6.64
CA VAL A 327 7.83 0.24 7.75
C VAL A 327 9.27 0.67 7.51
N ALA A 328 9.95 1.17 8.55
CA ALA A 328 11.38 1.42 8.50
C ALA A 328 12.14 0.10 8.64
N VAL A 329 12.58 -0.48 7.52
CA VAL A 329 13.22 -1.79 7.52
C VAL A 329 14.75 -1.67 7.49
N HIS A 330 15.42 -2.47 8.31
CA HIS A 330 16.88 -2.59 8.39
C HIS A 330 17.31 -4.04 8.12
N GLN A 331 18.37 -4.23 7.33
CA GLN A 331 18.90 -5.57 7.07
C GLN A 331 19.72 -6.05 8.27
N TRP A 332 19.25 -7.11 8.92
CA TRP A 332 19.92 -7.72 10.06
C TRP A 332 20.83 -8.88 9.65
N TRP A 333 22.06 -8.89 10.18
CA TRP A 333 23.07 -9.92 9.92
C TRP A 333 23.68 -10.41 11.23
N ASP A 334 23.81 -11.73 11.36
CA ASP A 334 24.41 -12.43 12.50
C ASP A 334 25.89 -12.80 12.28
#